data_AF-A0A7V5XC46-F1
#
_entry.id   AF-A0A7V5XC46-F1
#
_cell.length_a   1.000
_cell.length_b   1.000
_cell.length_c   1.000
_cell.angle_alpha   90.00
_cell.angle_beta   90.00
_cell.angle_gamma   90.00
#
_symmetry.space_group_name_H-M   'P 1'
#
loop_
_entity.id
_entity.type
_entity.pdbx_description
1 polymer ?
#
loop_
_entity_poly.entity_id
_entity_poly.type
_entity_poly.pdbx_seq_one_letter_code
_entity_poly.pdbx_strand_id
1 'polypeptide(L)'
;MYQYDEFDHRLLEERIEQFRGQVRRRLRGELSEEQFEPLRLMNGLYTQRYAYMLRVNIPYGLLSSKQLRRLAEIARRHDRGYGHFTTRQNLQYNWLRLEQVPDVLSELAAVQLNTMQSSGNCVRN
;
A
#
# COMPACT_ATOMS: atom_id res chain seq x y z
N MET A 1 -14.97 -0.53 -14.88
CA MET A 1 -14.08 -0.45 -13.69
C MET A 1 -14.85 -1.07 -12.55
N TYR A 2 -14.27 -2.05 -11.83
CA TYR A 2 -14.93 -2.65 -10.67
C TYR A 2 -15.12 -1.56 -9.61
N GLN A 3 -16.34 -1.44 -9.08
CA GLN A 3 -16.67 -0.50 -8.01
C GLN A 3 -16.82 -1.30 -6.74
N TYR A 4 -16.19 -0.82 -5.67
CA TYR A 4 -16.24 -1.49 -4.38
C TYR A 4 -17.65 -1.37 -3.80
N ASP A 5 -18.15 -2.48 -3.27
CA ASP A 5 -19.36 -2.48 -2.46
C ASP A 5 -19.02 -2.21 -0.98
N GLU A 6 -20.05 -2.19 -0.13
CA GLU A 6 -19.89 -1.95 1.30
C GLU A 6 -19.01 -3.02 1.97
N PHE A 7 -19.06 -4.27 1.49
CA PHE A 7 -18.27 -5.36 2.01
C PHE A 7 -16.78 -5.17 1.67
N ASP A 8 -16.46 -4.83 0.43
CA ASP A 8 -15.11 -4.52 -0.02
C ASP A 8 -14.50 -3.36 0.79
N HIS A 9 -15.29 -2.30 1.01
CA HIS A 9 -14.88 -1.15 1.80
C HIS A 9 -14.56 -1.55 3.25
N ARG A 10 -15.47 -2.28 3.90
CA ARG A 10 -15.29 -2.73 5.28
C ARG A 10 -14.08 -3.66 5.43
N LEU A 11 -13.94 -4.62 4.53
CA LEU A 11 -12.81 -5.55 4.52
C LEU A 11 -11.47 -4.80 4.41
N LEU A 12 -11.41 -3.79 3.54
CA LEU A 12 -10.20 -3.01 3.36
C LEU A 12 -9.88 -2.18 4.60
N GLU A 13 -10.87 -1.55 5.23
CA GLU A 13 -10.71 -0.79 6.47
C GLU A 13 -10.21 -1.66 7.62
N GLU A 14 -10.81 -2.83 7.84
CA GLU A 14 -10.41 -3.79 8.87
C GLU A 14 -8.96 -4.25 8.67
N ARG A 15 -8.57 -4.54 7.43
CA ARG A 15 -7.18 -4.91 7.09
C ARG A 15 -6.19 -3.78 7.33
N ILE A 16 -6.57 -2.54 7.02
CA ILE A 16 -5.71 -1.38 7.26
C ILE A 16 -5.50 -1.20 8.76
N GLU A 17 -6.56 -1.32 9.58
CA GLU A 17 -6.42 -1.19 11.04
C GLU A 17 -5.59 -2.35 11.63
N GLN A 18 -5.78 -3.57 11.13
CA GLN A 18 -4.93 -4.70 11.49
C GLN A 18 -3.46 -4.41 11.20
N PHE A 19 -3.13 -3.93 10.00
CA PHE A 19 -1.76 -3.61 9.62
C PHE A 19 -1.21 -2.42 10.43
N ARG A 20 -2.03 -1.43 10.76
CA ARG A 20 -1.67 -0.32 11.65
C ARG A 20 -1.23 -0.83 13.03
N GLY A 21 -1.96 -1.78 13.59
CA GLY A 21 -1.57 -2.47 14.83
C GLY A 21 -0.22 -3.18 14.72
N GLN A 22 0.01 -3.89 13.61
CA GLN A 22 1.27 -4.60 13.35
C GLN A 22 2.46 -3.63 13.20
N VAL A 23 2.27 -2.51 12.50
CA VAL A 23 3.27 -1.43 12.38
C VAL A 23 3.60 -0.85 13.75
N ARG A 24 2.59 -0.53 14.59
CA ARG A 24 2.82 -0.02 15.95
C ARG A 24 3.67 -0.99 16.79
N ARG A 25 3.37 -2.29 16.73
CA ARG A 25 4.13 -3.33 17.43
C ARG A 25 5.57 -3.44 16.91
N ARG A 26 5.76 -3.36 15.58
CA ARG A 26 7.09 -3.34 14.95
C ARG A 26 7.93 -2.14 15.38
N LEU A 27 7.33 -0.97 15.49
CA LEU A 27 7.99 0.26 15.93
C LEU A 27 8.35 0.24 17.42
N ARG A 28 7.57 -0.47 18.25
CA ARG A 28 7.87 -0.69 19.67
C ARG A 28 8.88 -1.82 19.94
N GLY A 29 9.29 -2.55 18.92
CA GLY A 29 10.17 -3.71 19.05
C GLY A 29 9.48 -5.00 19.55
N GLU A 30 8.14 -4.99 19.66
CA GLU A 30 7.33 -6.14 20.06
C GLU A 30 7.14 -7.17 18.93
N LEU A 31 7.60 -6.84 17.72
CA LEU A 31 7.54 -7.68 16.54
C LEU A 31 8.90 -7.62 15.83
N SER A 32 9.58 -8.76 15.71
CA SER A 32 10.88 -8.82 15.02
C SER A 32 10.73 -8.54 13.52
N GLU A 33 11.83 -8.22 12.82
CA GLU A 33 11.77 -8.03 11.36
C GLU A 33 11.35 -9.31 10.64
N GLU A 34 11.83 -10.48 11.08
CA GLU A 34 11.47 -11.78 10.51
C GLU A 34 9.97 -12.07 10.66
N GLN A 35 9.38 -11.76 11.83
CA GLN A 35 7.94 -11.90 12.06
C GLN A 35 7.12 -10.87 11.29
N PHE A 36 7.67 -9.67 11.09
CA PHE A 36 7.00 -8.59 10.38
C PHE A 36 7.06 -8.74 8.86
N GLU A 37 8.11 -9.35 8.33
CA GLU A 37 8.32 -9.55 6.90
C GLU A 37 7.10 -10.10 6.16
N PRO A 38 6.50 -11.25 6.53
CA PRO A 38 5.33 -11.77 5.83
C PRO A 38 4.14 -10.79 5.91
N LEU A 39 3.98 -10.08 7.04
CA LEU A 39 2.88 -9.15 7.25
C LEU A 39 3.00 -7.91 6.35
N ARG A 40 4.20 -7.32 6.25
CA ARG A 40 4.44 -6.16 5.36
C ARG A 40 4.37 -6.56 3.88
N LEU A 41 4.85 -7.75 3.52
CA LEU A 41 4.77 -8.25 2.15
C LEU A 41 3.32 -8.50 1.71
N MET A 42 2.45 -9.00 2.58
CA MET A 42 1.01 -9.12 2.26
C MET A 42 0.32 -7.78 1.97
N ASN A 43 0.90 -6.68 2.47
CA ASN A 43 0.43 -5.30 2.28
C ASN A 43 1.23 -4.55 1.20
N GLY A 44 2.02 -5.25 0.38
CA GLY A 44 2.74 -4.63 -0.73
C GLY A 44 3.97 -3.82 -0.34
N LEU A 45 4.44 -3.95 0.90
CA LEU A 45 5.50 -3.14 1.48
C LEU A 45 6.83 -3.91 1.56
N TYR A 46 7.81 -3.43 0.81
CA TYR A 46 9.16 -3.96 0.75
C TYR A 46 10.14 -3.05 1.49
N THR A 47 11.08 -3.63 2.22
CA THR A 47 12.20 -2.88 2.79
C THR A 47 13.26 -2.64 1.70
N GLN A 48 13.68 -1.38 1.53
CA GLN A 48 14.88 -1.00 0.78
C GLN A 48 15.96 -0.50 1.75
N ARG A 49 17.16 -0.25 1.25
CA ARG A 49 18.32 0.16 2.09
C ARG A 49 18.05 1.38 2.98
N TYR A 50 17.24 2.33 2.51
CA TYR A 50 17.02 3.61 3.20
C TYR A 50 15.55 3.95 3.49
N ALA A 51 14.60 3.18 2.96
CA ALA A 51 13.17 3.48 3.04
C ALA A 51 12.35 2.23 2.69
N TYR A 52 11.02 2.36 2.70
CA TYR A 52 10.13 1.32 2.23
C TYR A 52 9.57 1.63 0.85
N MET A 53 9.51 0.60 0.01
CA MET A 53 8.81 0.62 -1.27
C MET A 53 7.40 0.05 -1.09
N LEU A 54 6.39 0.82 -1.47
CA LEU A 54 4.99 0.38 -1.46
C LEU A 54 4.49 0.24 -2.88
N ARG A 55 3.96 -0.94 -3.21
CA ARG A 55 3.35 -1.21 -4.51
C ARG A 55 1.83 -1.12 -4.43
N VAL A 56 1.27 -0.25 -5.25
CA VAL A 56 -0.18 -0.07 -5.42
C VAL A 56 -0.68 -0.91 -6.59
N ASN A 57 -1.76 -1.65 -6.36
CA ASN A 57 -2.40 -2.43 -7.41
C ASN A 57 -3.28 -1.54 -8.29
N ILE A 58 -3.13 -1.72 -9.60
CA ILE A 58 -3.96 -1.08 -10.62
C ILE A 58 -4.45 -2.19 -11.55
N PRO A 59 -5.56 -2.88 -11.21
CA PRO A 59 -6.09 -3.97 -12.01
C PRO A 59 -6.26 -3.58 -13.48
N TYR A 60 -5.69 -4.38 -14.38
CA TYR A 60 -5.71 -4.14 -15.83
C TYR A 60 -5.07 -2.81 -16.27
N GLY A 61 -4.34 -2.11 -15.39
CA GLY A 61 -3.81 -0.77 -15.66
C GLY A 61 -4.86 0.34 -15.76
N LEU A 62 -6.11 0.09 -15.31
CA LEU A 62 -7.21 1.04 -15.44
C LEU A 62 -7.28 1.99 -14.23
N LEU A 63 -7.25 3.30 -14.50
CA LEU A 63 -7.39 4.35 -13.49
C LEU A 63 -8.45 5.38 -13.87
N SER A 64 -9.21 5.84 -12.88
CA SER A 64 -10.01 7.05 -12.99
C SER A 64 -9.16 8.30 -12.76
N SER A 65 -9.62 9.46 -13.23
CA SER A 65 -8.97 10.73 -12.94
C SER A 65 -8.89 11.03 -11.44
N LYS A 66 -9.89 10.62 -10.66
CA LYS A 66 -9.91 10.72 -9.18
C LYS A 66 -8.78 9.91 -8.55
N GLN A 67 -8.62 8.66 -8.98
CA GLN A 67 -7.54 7.78 -8.51
C GLN A 67 -6.17 8.33 -8.86
N LEU A 68 -5.97 8.77 -10.11
CA LEU A 68 -4.69 9.33 -10.54
C LEU A 68 -4.31 10.61 -9.77
N ARG A 69 -5.28 11.50 -9.49
CA ARG A 69 -5.05 12.69 -8.66
C ARG A 69 -4.63 12.31 -7.23
N ARG A 70 -5.29 11.32 -6.63
CA ARG A 70 -4.93 10.83 -5.29
C ARG A 70 -3.53 10.22 -5.26
N LEU A 71 -3.17 9.41 -6.27
CA LEU A 71 -1.80 8.88 -6.39
C LEU A 71 -0.75 9.99 -6.49
N ALA A 72 -1.05 11.08 -7.21
CA ALA A 72 -0.16 12.23 -7.31
C ALA A 72 -0.06 13.02 -5.98
N GLU A 73 -1.14 13.13 -5.21
CA GLU A 73 -1.13 13.74 -3.88
C GLU A 73 -0.26 12.94 -2.90
N ILE A 74 -0.42 11.61 -2.87
CA ILE A 74 0.39 10.71 -2.04
C ILE A 74 1.87 10.84 -2.42
N ALA A 75 2.20 10.87 -3.70
CA ALA A 75 3.58 11.03 -4.18
C ALA A 75 4.23 12.31 -3.63
N ARG A 76 3.50 13.43 -3.61
CA ARG A 76 3.99 14.72 -3.13
C ARG A 76 4.11 14.80 -1.60
N ARG A 77 3.22 14.14 -0.86
CA ARG A 77 3.20 14.20 0.60
C ARG A 77 4.13 13.20 1.27
N HIS A 78 4.17 11.98 0.77
CA HIS A 78 4.78 10.85 1.47
C HIS A 78 6.01 10.26 0.77
N ASP A 79 6.20 10.58 -0.51
CA ASP A 79 7.36 10.19 -1.32
C ASP A 79 8.13 11.47 -1.74
N ARG A 80 8.84 11.45 -2.87
CA ARG A 80 9.66 12.55 -3.40
C ARG A 80 9.02 13.26 -4.60
N GLY A 81 7.68 13.26 -4.66
CA GLY A 81 6.94 13.92 -5.74
C GLY A 81 6.78 13.11 -7.02
N TYR A 82 7.18 11.83 -7.01
CA TYR A 82 7.02 10.93 -8.15
C TYR A 82 6.52 9.54 -7.71
N GLY A 83 6.01 8.78 -8.68
CA GLY A 83 5.73 7.36 -8.55
C GLY A 83 6.17 6.64 -9.83
N HIS A 84 6.48 5.36 -9.73
CA HIS A 84 6.96 4.57 -10.86
C HIS A 84 5.89 3.60 -11.35
N PHE A 85 5.46 3.76 -12.59
CA PHE A 85 4.69 2.71 -13.24
C PHE A 85 5.58 1.50 -13.52
N THR A 86 5.04 0.33 -13.27
CA THR A 86 5.76 -0.93 -13.39
C THR A 86 5.38 -1.62 -14.70
N THR A 87 6.19 -2.60 -15.13
CA THR A 87 5.88 -3.44 -16.29
C THR A 87 4.60 -4.27 -16.12
N ARG A 88 4.09 -4.40 -14.89
CA ARG A 88 2.81 -5.05 -14.56
C ARG A 88 1.70 -4.03 -14.29
N GLN A 89 1.81 -2.86 -14.88
CA GLN A 89 0.83 -1.77 -14.87
C GLN A 89 0.45 -1.21 -13.49
N ASN A 90 1.13 -1.65 -12.42
CA ASN A 90 1.01 -1.10 -11.06
C ASN A 90 1.81 0.19 -10.89
N LEU A 91 1.65 0.87 -9.75
CA LEU A 91 2.47 2.01 -9.33
C LEU A 91 3.32 1.64 -8.10
N GLN A 92 4.54 2.16 -8.00
CA GLN A 92 5.41 2.03 -6.83
C GLN A 92 5.87 3.39 -6.29
N TYR A 93 5.80 3.53 -4.97
CA TYR A 93 6.50 4.55 -4.17
C TYR A 93 7.74 3.92 -3.55
N ASN A 94 8.84 4.65 -3.38
CA ASN A 94 10.13 4.11 -2.90
C ASN A 94 10.63 4.74 -1.60
N TRP A 95 10.06 5.86 -1.16
CA TRP A 95 10.61 6.67 -0.06
C TRP A 95 9.71 6.75 1.16
N LEU A 96 8.81 5.79 1.32
CA LEU A 96 7.87 5.79 2.43
C LEU A 96 8.58 5.44 3.74
N ARG A 97 8.25 6.21 4.79
CA ARG A 97 8.56 5.84 6.18
C ARG A 97 7.55 4.80 6.67
N LEU A 98 7.97 3.88 7.53
CA LEU A 98 7.10 2.81 8.01
C LEU A 98 5.88 3.35 8.77
N GLU A 99 6.11 4.33 9.64
CA GLU A 99 5.09 4.92 10.52
C GLU A 99 3.87 5.47 9.76
N GLN A 100 4.07 6.01 8.56
CA GLN A 100 3.01 6.64 7.74
C GLN A 100 2.32 5.68 6.77
N VAL A 101 2.84 4.46 6.57
CA VAL A 101 2.26 3.53 5.58
C VAL A 101 0.78 3.25 5.85
N PRO A 102 0.31 3.00 7.08
CA PRO A 102 -1.11 2.75 7.32
C PRO A 102 -2.01 3.92 6.89
N ASP A 103 -1.55 5.17 7.03
CA ASP A 103 -2.30 6.35 6.59
C ASP A 103 -2.36 6.43 5.06
N VAL A 104 -1.25 6.13 4.38
CA VAL A 104 -1.22 6.03 2.91
C VAL A 104 -2.18 4.96 2.41
N LEU A 105 -2.30 3.82 3.10
CA LEU A 105 -3.28 2.79 2.74
C LEU A 105 -4.72 3.29 2.90
N SER A 106 -5.02 4.05 3.96
CA SER A 106 -6.33 4.70 4.13
C SER A 106 -6.63 5.72 3.01
N GLU A 107 -5.63 6.50 2.59
CA GLU A 107 -5.78 7.45 1.47
C GLU A 107 -6.06 6.75 0.13
N LEU A 108 -5.43 5.60 -0.11
CA LEU A 108 -5.69 4.76 -1.29
C LEU A 108 -7.09 4.15 -1.23
N ALA A 109 -7.50 3.63 -0.07
CA ALA A 109 -8.82 3.03 0.14
C ALA A 109 -9.96 4.01 -0.16
N ALA A 110 -9.79 5.29 0.20
CA ALA A 110 -10.76 6.36 -0.07
C ALA A 110 -11.04 6.60 -1.57
N VAL A 111 -10.19 6.07 -2.45
CA VAL A 111 -10.37 6.09 -3.92
C VAL A 111 -10.45 4.69 -4.53
N GLN A 112 -10.79 3.67 -3.75
CA GLN A 112 -10.94 2.28 -4.18
C GLN A 112 -9.64 1.71 -4.79
N LEU A 113 -8.50 2.09 -4.22
CA LEU A 113 -7.19 1.48 -4.51
C LEU A 113 -6.70 0.73 -3.28
N ASN A 114 -5.90 -0.31 -3.50
CA ASN A 114 -5.26 -1.07 -2.44
C ASN A 114 -3.87 -1.57 -2.86
N THR A 115 -3.14 -2.13 -1.91
CA THR A 115 -1.80 -2.70 -2.09
C THR A 115 -1.75 -4.18 -1.75
N MET A 116 -2.89 -4.74 -1.37
CA MET A 116 -3.04 -6.10 -0.85
C MET A 116 -2.57 -7.10 -1.91
N GLN A 117 -1.76 -8.07 -1.51
CA GLN A 117 -1.28 -9.11 -2.44
C GLN A 117 -0.55 -8.55 -3.67
N SER A 118 -0.05 -7.32 -3.64
CA SER A 118 0.86 -6.81 -4.69
C SER A 118 2.28 -7.40 -4.54
N SER A 119 2.54 -8.07 -3.41
CA SER A 119 3.76 -8.74 -2.97
C SER A 119 3.44 -10.09 -2.28
N GLY A 120 4.46 -10.86 -1.89
CA GLY A 120 4.36 -12.18 -1.24
C GLY A 120 3.86 -13.34 -2.13
N ASN A 121 3.74 -14.55 -1.58
CA ASN A 121 3.43 -15.75 -2.38
C ASN A 121 1.93 -15.85 -2.71
N CYS A 122 1.46 -15.06 -3.67
CA CYS A 122 0.06 -14.98 -4.09
C CYS A 122 -0.10 -14.51 -5.54
N VAL A 123 -1.35 -14.47 -6.03
CA VAL A 123 -1.70 -13.93 -7.35
C VAL A 123 -1.44 -12.43 -7.40
N ARG A 124 -0.87 -11.97 -8.52
CA ARG A 124 -0.49 -10.58 -8.76
C ARG A 124 -1.18 -10.06 -10.02
N ASN A 125 -1.33 -8.73 -10.12
CA ASN A 125 -1.67 -8.05 -11.36
C ASN A 125 -0.65 -8.39 -12.44
#